data_AF-A0A956NWJ4-F1
#
_entry.id   AF-A0A956NWJ4-F1
#
_cell.length_a   1.000
_cell.length_b   1.000
_cell.length_c   1.000
_cell.angle_alpha   90.00
_cell.angle_beta   90.00
_cell.angle_gamma   90.00
#
_symmetry.space_group_name_H-M   'P 1'
#
loop_
_entity.id
_entity.type
_entity.pdbx_description
1 polymer ?
#
loop_
_entity_poly.entity_id
_entity_poly.type
_entity_poly.pdbx_seq_one_letter_code
_entity_poly.pdbx_strand_id
1 'polypeptide(L)'
;MMHVTFKDTYTLGNIVNETNLFLHYHYPEMLMRYDSNFIEFKMLPSLAEFEEAEKYLKEFHLSKGQKHLKFYFPENINLSDELNAYLTDTSYEIGFLELYTIEPKCFPAVENNSEIDSQLVTDKTLAILLDLQYKHSLAYLEVKKKKKIDLIKRQFV
;
A
#
# COMPACT_ATOMS: atom_id res chain seq x y z
N MET A 1 2.39 17.45 -20.28
CA MET A 1 2.46 16.37 -19.26
C MET A 1 1.04 15.95 -18.93
N MET A 2 0.74 14.65 -18.98
CA MET A 2 -0.56 14.15 -18.49
C MET A 2 -0.59 14.38 -16.98
N HIS A 3 -1.72 14.80 -16.43
CA HIS A 3 -1.84 15.05 -14.99
C HIS A 3 -1.92 13.70 -14.25
N VAL A 4 -0.79 13.19 -13.79
CA VAL A 4 -0.69 11.94 -13.02
C VAL A 4 -1.08 12.21 -11.57
N THR A 5 -1.90 11.33 -11.00
CA THR A 5 -2.44 11.39 -9.64
C THR A 5 -2.20 10.06 -8.92
N PHE A 6 -2.53 9.97 -7.61
CA PHE A 6 -2.46 8.69 -6.92
C PHE A 6 -3.37 7.62 -7.53
N LYS A 7 -4.42 8.00 -8.26
CA LYS A 7 -5.32 7.07 -8.97
C LYS A 7 -4.64 6.34 -10.13
N ASP A 8 -3.52 6.86 -10.62
CA ASP A 8 -2.72 6.24 -11.67
C ASP A 8 -1.70 5.23 -11.11
N THR A 9 -1.64 5.08 -9.78
CA THR A 9 -0.82 4.06 -9.11
C THR A 9 -1.57 2.74 -8.98
N TYR A 10 -0.83 1.64 -8.89
CA TYR A 10 -1.43 0.32 -8.75
C TYR A 10 -1.81 0.02 -7.29
N THR A 11 -3.08 -0.28 -7.06
CA THR A 11 -3.61 -0.76 -5.78
C THR A 11 -3.99 -2.24 -5.89
N LEU A 12 -3.34 -3.09 -5.09
CA LEU A 12 -3.69 -4.50 -4.98
C LEU A 12 -4.81 -4.67 -3.95
N GLY A 13 -6.00 -5.06 -4.40
CA GLY A 13 -7.14 -5.41 -3.54
C GLY A 13 -8.45 -5.32 -4.31
N ASN A 14 -9.52 -5.89 -3.75
CA ASN A 14 -10.86 -5.81 -4.31
C ASN A 14 -11.66 -4.74 -3.57
N ILE A 15 -12.39 -3.89 -4.29
CA ILE A 15 -13.37 -2.98 -3.67
C ILE A 15 -14.57 -3.84 -3.23
N VAL A 16 -14.76 -3.99 -1.92
CA VAL A 16 -15.84 -4.81 -1.33
C VAL A 16 -17.00 -3.96 -0.79
N ASN A 17 -16.77 -2.66 -0.62
CA ASN A 17 -17.80 -1.68 -0.32
C ASN A 17 -17.40 -0.31 -0.86
N GLU A 18 -18.38 0.45 -1.32
CA GLU A 18 -18.22 1.80 -1.83
C GLU A 18 -19.38 2.65 -1.32
N THR A 19 -19.04 3.77 -0.69
CA THR A 19 -19.99 4.79 -0.24
C THR A 19 -19.68 6.12 -0.93
N ASN A 20 -20.49 7.14 -0.66
CA ASN A 20 -20.16 8.50 -1.09
C ASN A 20 -18.89 9.03 -0.39
N LEU A 21 -18.56 8.52 0.80
CA LEU A 21 -17.45 8.97 1.61
C LEU A 21 -16.15 8.20 1.33
N PHE A 22 -16.22 6.89 1.09
CA PHE A 22 -15.02 6.05 1.00
C PHE A 22 -15.16 4.81 0.10
N LEU A 23 -14.00 4.23 -0.25
CA LEU A 23 -13.82 2.91 -0.83
C LEU A 23 -13.20 1.97 0.21
N HIS A 24 -13.70 0.74 0.31
CA HIS A 24 -13.11 -0.29 1.16
C HIS A 24 -12.45 -1.36 0.29
N TYR A 25 -11.13 -1.43 0.37
CA TYR A 25 -10.32 -2.45 -0.28
C TYR A 25 -10.08 -3.63 0.64
N HIS A 26 -10.28 -4.84 0.12
CA HIS A 26 -10.02 -6.08 0.84
C HIS A 26 -9.38 -7.11 -0.09
N TYR A 27 -8.37 -7.83 0.42
CA TYR A 27 -7.66 -8.87 -0.32
C TYR A 27 -7.62 -10.15 0.50
N PRO A 28 -8.62 -11.05 0.35
CA PRO A 28 -8.78 -12.23 1.19
C PRO A 28 -7.59 -13.19 1.11
N GLU A 29 -6.86 -13.18 0.00
CA GLU A 29 -5.71 -14.03 -0.24
C GLU A 29 -4.47 -13.60 0.59
N MET A 30 -4.48 -12.40 1.18
CA MET A 30 -3.42 -11.92 2.06
C MET A 30 -3.92 -10.91 3.12
N LEU A 31 -4.73 -11.41 4.06
CA LEU A 31 -5.34 -10.63 5.14
C LEU A 31 -4.39 -9.79 6.00
N MET A 32 -3.10 -10.14 6.09
CA MET A 32 -2.14 -9.39 6.92
C MET A 32 -1.40 -8.27 6.17
N ARG A 33 -1.68 -8.08 4.88
CA ARG A 33 -1.09 -7.00 4.08
C ARG A 33 -1.95 -5.75 4.24
N TYR A 34 -1.39 -4.74 4.92
CA TYR A 34 -2.08 -3.51 5.27
C TYR A 34 -2.43 -2.72 3.98
N ASP A 35 -1.50 -2.64 3.03
CA ASP A 35 -1.66 -1.96 1.72
C ASP A 35 -2.61 -2.67 0.74
N SER A 36 -3.36 -3.66 1.22
CA SER A 36 -4.38 -4.37 0.45
C SER A 36 -5.69 -4.57 1.23
N ASN A 37 -5.74 -4.09 2.47
CA ASN A 37 -6.89 -4.21 3.37
C ASN A 37 -7.05 -2.90 4.14
N PHE A 38 -7.76 -1.94 3.55
CA PHE A 38 -7.83 -0.57 4.05
C PHE A 38 -9.09 0.15 3.55
N ILE A 39 -9.37 1.31 4.15
CA ILE A 39 -10.34 2.27 3.63
C ILE A 39 -9.62 3.46 2.99
N GLU A 40 -10.09 3.89 1.82
CA GLU A 40 -9.65 5.10 1.14
C GLU A 40 -10.79 6.10 1.11
N PHE A 41 -10.61 7.24 1.78
CA PHE A 41 -11.57 8.32 1.80
C PHE A 41 -11.54 9.11 0.49
N LYS A 42 -12.72 9.31 -0.10
CA LYS A 42 -12.93 10.13 -1.31
C LYS A 42 -12.94 11.63 -0.99
N MET A 43 -13.30 11.97 0.24
CA MET A 43 -13.39 13.34 0.78
C MET A 43 -12.86 13.34 2.21
N LEU A 44 -12.40 14.47 2.71
CA LEU A 44 -11.90 14.57 4.08
C LEU A 44 -13.09 14.35 5.04
N PRO A 45 -13.10 13.29 5.86
CA PRO A 45 -14.19 13.05 6.79
C PRO A 45 -14.17 14.08 7.93
N SER A 46 -15.32 14.34 8.53
CA SER A 46 -15.38 14.86 9.91
C SER A 46 -14.91 13.79 10.91
N LEU A 47 -14.64 14.19 12.16
CA LEU A 47 -14.27 13.23 13.20
C LEU A 47 -15.33 12.14 13.39
N ALA A 48 -16.61 12.52 13.43
CA ALA A 48 -17.72 11.58 13.58
C ALA A 48 -17.79 10.57 12.42
N GLU A 49 -17.64 11.05 11.18
CA GLU A 49 -17.62 10.19 10.00
C GLU A 49 -16.41 9.24 10.00
N PHE A 50 -15.25 9.70 10.49
CA PHE A 50 -14.08 8.85 10.65
C PHE A 50 -14.31 7.76 11.69
N GLU A 51 -14.84 8.08 12.87
CA GLU A 51 -15.14 7.11 13.93
C GLU A 51 -16.14 6.04 13.47
N GLU A 52 -17.15 6.41 12.67
CA GLU A 52 -18.09 5.47 12.07
C GLU A 52 -17.39 4.53 11.08
N ALA A 53 -16.55 5.06 10.18
CA ALA A 53 -15.78 4.27 9.24
C ALA A 53 -14.75 3.36 9.94
N GLU A 54 -14.15 3.85 11.02
CA GLU A 54 -13.20 3.10 11.85
C GLU A 54 -13.88 1.91 12.51
N LYS A 55 -15.01 2.14 13.19
CA LYS A 55 -15.81 1.09 13.81
C LYS A 55 -16.22 0.04 12.78
N TYR A 56 -16.72 0.48 11.63
CA TYR A 56 -17.08 -0.40 10.52
C TYR A 56 -15.90 -1.28 10.08
N LEU A 57 -14.73 -0.68 9.80
CA LEU A 57 -13.56 -1.43 9.35
C LEU A 57 -13.08 -2.42 10.41
N LYS A 58 -13.08 -2.00 11.68
CA LYS A 58 -12.70 -2.83 12.82
C LYS A 58 -13.60 -4.06 12.96
N GLU A 59 -14.91 -3.89 12.91
CA GLU A 59 -15.85 -5.01 12.96
C GLU A 59 -15.65 -5.96 11.79
N PHE A 60 -15.49 -5.42 10.57
CA PHE A 60 -15.24 -6.21 9.37
C PHE A 60 -13.93 -7.01 9.46
N HIS A 61 -12.82 -6.37 9.81
CA HIS A 61 -11.51 -7.00 9.95
C HIS A 61 -11.49 -8.05 11.06
N LEU A 62 -12.07 -7.74 12.23
CA LEU A 62 -12.15 -8.71 13.34
C LEU A 62 -12.95 -9.96 12.97
N SER A 63 -14.05 -9.81 12.22
CA SER A 63 -14.85 -10.94 11.73
C SER A 63 -14.07 -11.91 10.82
N LYS A 64 -12.97 -11.42 10.22
CA LYS A 64 -12.08 -12.18 9.33
C LYS A 64 -10.72 -12.53 9.97
N GLY A 65 -10.54 -12.24 11.27
CA GLY A 65 -9.30 -12.52 11.99
C GLY A 65 -8.16 -11.53 11.71
N GLN A 66 -8.44 -10.38 11.09
CA GLN A 66 -7.49 -9.27 10.93
C GLN A 66 -7.45 -8.41 12.20
N LYS A 67 -6.26 -7.89 12.53
CA LYS A 67 -6.00 -7.12 13.76
C LYS A 67 -5.39 -5.74 13.50
N HIS A 68 -5.54 -5.22 12.29
CA HIS A 68 -5.02 -3.91 11.92
C HIS A 68 -6.10 -3.08 11.25
N LEU A 69 -5.88 -1.77 11.25
CA LEU A 69 -6.68 -0.78 10.54
C LEU A 69 -5.72 0.07 9.72
N LYS A 70 -6.18 0.52 8.57
CA LYS A 70 -5.43 1.42 7.71
C LYS A 70 -6.41 2.28 6.93
N PHE A 71 -6.11 3.57 6.87
CA PHE A 71 -6.90 4.57 6.18
C PHE A 71 -6.00 5.40 5.28
N TYR A 72 -6.51 5.75 4.10
CA TYR A 72 -5.93 6.78 3.24
C TYR A 72 -6.89 7.96 3.17
N PHE A 73 -6.33 9.16 3.33
CA PHE A 73 -7.05 10.41 3.18
C PHE A 73 -6.84 10.98 1.77
N PRO A 74 -7.71 11.89 1.31
CA PRO A 74 -7.56 12.52 0.00
C PRO A 74 -6.18 13.16 -0.19
N GLU A 75 -5.64 13.05 -1.41
CA GLU A 75 -4.36 13.64 -1.77
C GLU A 75 -4.36 15.17 -1.58
N ASN A 76 -3.19 15.72 -1.21
CA ASN A 76 -2.94 17.16 -1.13
C ASN A 76 -3.86 17.93 -0.17
N ILE A 77 -4.42 17.26 0.84
CA ILE A 77 -5.29 17.87 1.87
C ILE A 77 -4.69 17.59 3.26
N ASN A 78 -4.60 18.64 4.08
CA ASN A 78 -4.25 18.50 5.49
C ASN A 78 -5.47 18.00 6.28
N LEU A 79 -5.22 17.11 7.25
CA LEU A 79 -6.25 16.71 8.20
C LEU A 79 -6.67 17.89 9.08
N SER A 80 -7.91 17.89 9.55
CA SER A 80 -8.37 18.84 10.56
C SER A 80 -7.63 18.62 11.89
N ASP A 81 -7.54 19.67 12.71
CA ASP A 81 -6.91 19.59 14.04
C ASP A 81 -7.60 18.53 14.93
N GLU A 82 -8.93 18.42 14.83
CA GLU A 82 -9.70 17.40 15.56
C GLU A 82 -9.34 15.97 15.15
N LEU A 83 -9.17 15.71 13.85
CA LEU A 83 -8.72 14.39 13.37
C LEU A 83 -7.27 14.11 13.77
N ASN A 84 -6.37 15.10 13.65
CA ASN A 84 -4.97 14.94 14.05
C ASN A 84 -4.85 14.62 15.54
N ALA A 85 -5.59 15.34 16.39
CA ALA A 85 -5.64 15.08 17.82
C ALA A 85 -6.16 13.67 18.11
N TYR A 86 -7.29 13.29 17.51
CA TYR A 86 -7.88 11.97 17.69
C TYR A 86 -6.93 10.84 17.29
N LEU A 87 -6.32 10.91 16.11
CA LEU A 87 -5.40 9.88 15.60
C LEU A 87 -4.16 9.76 16.50
N THR A 88 -3.67 10.87 17.03
CA THR A 88 -2.54 10.89 17.96
C THR A 88 -2.92 10.25 19.30
N ASP A 89 -4.05 10.66 19.88
CA ASP A 89 -4.54 10.17 21.17
C ASP A 89 -4.88 8.67 21.14
N THR A 90 -5.34 8.17 19.98
CA THR A 90 -5.63 6.75 19.74
C THR A 90 -4.42 5.95 19.25
N SER A 91 -3.22 6.56 19.23
CA SER A 91 -1.94 5.93 18.89
C SER A 91 -1.86 5.36 17.46
N TYR A 92 -2.51 6.01 16.49
CA TYR A 92 -2.26 5.71 15.08
C TYR A 92 -0.86 6.14 14.67
N GLU A 93 -0.19 5.30 13.87
CA GLU A 93 0.98 5.71 13.11
C GLU A 93 0.53 6.54 11.90
N ILE A 94 0.92 7.82 11.86
CA ILE A 94 0.63 8.73 10.76
C ILE A 94 1.84 8.79 9.84
N GLY A 95 1.61 8.60 8.53
CA GLY A 95 2.65 8.66 7.51
C GLY A 95 2.16 9.40 6.27
N PHE A 96 3.10 9.98 5.53
CA PHE A 96 2.84 10.68 4.28
C PHE A 96 3.38 9.87 3.10
N LEU A 97 2.62 9.84 2.01
CA LEU A 97 3.09 9.34 0.72
C LEU A 97 3.27 10.51 -0.23
N GLU A 98 4.37 10.46 -0.98
CA GLU A 98 4.71 11.45 -1.99
C GLU A 98 4.72 10.78 -3.36
N LEU A 99 4.03 11.38 -4.33
CA LEU A 99 3.98 10.90 -5.70
C LEU A 99 5.07 11.58 -6.52
N TYR A 100 6.02 10.78 -7.02
CA TYR A 100 7.09 11.24 -7.90
C TYR A 100 6.79 10.88 -9.35
N THR A 101 7.01 11.82 -10.26
CA THR A 101 6.85 11.62 -11.70
C THR A 101 8.07 12.11 -12.46
N ILE A 102 8.38 11.45 -13.58
CA ILE A 102 9.51 11.79 -14.43
C ILE A 102 9.11 11.56 -15.89
N GLU A 103 9.41 12.51 -16.77
CA GLU A 103 9.22 12.30 -18.20
C GLU A 103 10.32 11.33 -18.71
N PRO A 104 10.01 10.38 -19.61
CA PRO A 104 10.99 9.40 -20.10
C PRO A 104 12.32 10.01 -20.58
N LYS A 105 12.25 11.15 -21.27
CA LYS A 105 13.43 11.89 -21.77
C LYS A 105 14.29 12.53 -20.68
N CYS A 106 13.77 12.65 -19.46
CA CYS A 106 14.45 13.24 -18.31
C CYS A 106 15.13 12.18 -17.43
N PHE A 107 14.97 10.88 -17.72
CA PHE A 107 15.77 9.86 -17.05
C PHE A 107 17.26 10.09 -17.34
N PRO A 108 18.13 10.01 -16.32
CA PRO A 108 19.55 10.22 -16.52
C PRO A 108 20.10 9.18 -17.50
N ALA A 109 20.95 9.64 -18.41
CA ALA A 109 21.76 8.72 -19.21
C ALA A 109 22.69 7.97 -18.25
N VAL A 110 22.58 6.64 -18.23
CA VAL A 110 23.46 5.79 -17.44
C VAL A 110 24.65 5.42 -18.33
N GLU A 111 25.87 5.65 -17.84
CA GLU A 111 27.07 5.18 -18.54
C GLU A 111 27.02 3.65 -18.62
N ASN A 112 27.35 3.10 -19.80
CA ASN A 112 27.33 1.66 -19.99
C ASN A 112 28.46 1.02 -19.18
N ASN A 113 28.11 0.41 -18.04
CA ASN A 113 29.03 -0.35 -17.23
C ASN A 113 28.94 -1.83 -17.61
N SER A 114 29.97 -2.36 -18.26
CA SER A 114 30.03 -3.76 -18.70
C SER A 114 30.01 -4.79 -17.57
N GLU A 115 30.20 -4.37 -16.31
CA GLU A 115 30.08 -5.22 -15.13
C GLU A 115 28.64 -5.36 -14.64
N ILE A 116 27.69 -4.59 -15.19
CA ILE A 116 26.27 -4.62 -14.80
C ILE A 116 25.45 -5.22 -15.96
N ASP A 117 24.84 -6.38 -15.69
CA ASP A 117 23.90 -7.03 -16.61
C ASP A 117 22.46 -6.94 -16.07
N SER A 118 21.57 -6.31 -16.85
CA SER A 118 20.16 -6.15 -16.49
C SER A 118 19.30 -7.13 -17.29
N GLN A 119 18.63 -8.05 -16.58
CA GLN A 119 17.84 -9.11 -17.19
C GLN A 119 16.37 -8.99 -16.82
N LEU A 120 15.49 -9.33 -17.77
CA LEU A 120 14.08 -9.56 -17.46
C LEU A 120 13.93 -10.79 -16.55
N VAL A 121 13.00 -10.69 -15.61
CA VAL A 121 12.69 -11.80 -14.72
C VAL A 121 11.85 -12.83 -15.48
N THR A 122 12.30 -14.08 -15.46
CA THR A 122 11.67 -15.24 -16.09
C THR A 122 11.64 -16.40 -15.07
N ASP A 123 11.01 -17.52 -15.39
CA ASP A 123 11.02 -18.72 -14.54
C ASP A 123 12.43 -19.17 -14.14
N LYS A 124 13.41 -18.99 -15.04
CA LYS A 124 14.82 -19.35 -14.79
C LYS A 124 15.51 -18.39 -13.82
N THR A 125 15.11 -17.13 -13.80
CA THR A 125 15.76 -16.06 -13.00
C THR A 125 14.94 -15.65 -11.77
N LEU A 126 13.71 -16.14 -11.61
CA LEU A 126 12.83 -15.84 -10.47
C LEU A 126 13.47 -16.21 -9.13
N ALA A 127 14.17 -17.35 -9.05
CA ALA A 127 14.85 -17.77 -7.83
C ALA A 127 15.89 -16.75 -7.35
N ILE A 128 16.60 -16.10 -8.29
CA ILE A 128 17.60 -15.07 -8.00
C ILE A 128 16.90 -13.82 -7.43
N LEU A 129 15.81 -13.36 -8.06
CA LEU A 129 15.03 -12.24 -7.55
C LEU A 129 14.51 -12.52 -6.13
N LEU A 130 13.97 -13.71 -5.89
CA LEU A 130 13.44 -14.09 -4.58
C LEU A 130 14.52 -14.11 -3.50
N ASP A 131 15.71 -14.61 -3.81
CA ASP A 131 16.85 -14.60 -2.88
C ASP A 131 17.31 -13.16 -2.56
N LEU A 132 17.42 -12.29 -3.58
CA LEU A 132 17.75 -10.88 -3.39
C LEU A 132 16.71 -10.17 -2.50
N GLN A 133 15.42 -10.37 -2.79
CA GLN A 133 14.34 -9.81 -1.98
C GLN A 133 14.32 -10.35 -0.56
N TYR A 134 14.60 -11.64 -0.39
CA TYR A 134 14.70 -12.27 0.93
C TYR A 134 15.84 -11.64 1.74
N LYS A 135 17.04 -11.54 1.17
CA LYS A 135 18.22 -10.93 1.79
C LYS A 135 17.97 -9.48 2.20
N HIS A 136 17.37 -8.68 1.32
CA HIS A 136 17.00 -7.30 1.64
C HIS A 136 15.96 -7.22 2.78
N SER A 137 15.06 -8.20 2.85
CA SER A 137 13.99 -8.23 3.86
C SER A 137 14.45 -8.83 5.20
N LEU A 138 15.65 -9.41 5.30
CA LEU A 138 16.22 -9.93 6.57
C LEU A 138 16.38 -8.85 7.64
N ALA A 139 16.44 -7.57 7.24
CA ALA A 139 16.43 -6.44 8.15
C ALA A 139 15.09 -6.22 8.89
N TYR A 140 13.98 -6.85 8.45
CA TYR A 140 12.63 -6.63 8.98
C TYR A 140 11.85 -7.96 9.19
N LEU A 141 11.88 -8.47 10.43
CA LEU A 141 11.02 -9.49 11.10
C LEU A 141 10.48 -10.72 10.30
N GLU A 142 10.69 -11.91 10.87
CA GLU A 142 10.56 -13.23 10.23
C GLU A 142 9.22 -13.60 9.59
N VAL A 143 8.10 -13.21 10.18
CA VAL A 143 6.77 -13.67 9.75
C VAL A 143 6.28 -12.97 8.47
N LYS A 144 6.76 -11.75 8.19
CA LYS A 144 6.43 -11.03 6.94
C LYS A 144 7.15 -11.62 5.70
N LYS A 145 8.20 -12.42 5.92
CA LYS A 145 9.11 -12.96 4.88
C LYS A 145 8.43 -13.93 3.91
N LYS A 146 7.80 -15.00 4.42
CA LYS A 146 7.24 -16.08 3.59
C LYS A 146 6.08 -15.60 2.70
N LYS A 147 5.20 -14.77 3.25
CA LYS A 147 4.05 -14.25 2.51
C LYS A 147 4.44 -13.25 1.42
N LYS A 148 5.51 -12.47 1.62
CA LYS A 148 6.04 -11.60 0.55
C LYS A 148 6.57 -12.43 -0.63
N ILE A 149 7.29 -13.52 -0.36
CA ILE A 149 7.76 -14.46 -1.39
C ILE A 149 6.57 -15.08 -2.14
N ASP A 150 5.54 -15.52 -1.41
CA ASP A 150 4.35 -16.12 -2.02
C ASP A 150 3.60 -15.11 -2.92
N LEU A 151 3.56 -13.82 -2.55
CA LEU A 151 2.95 -12.77 -3.38
C LEU A 151 3.70 -12.60 -4.70
N ILE A 152 5.03 -12.52 -4.66
CA ILE A 152 5.86 -12.31 -5.85
C ILE A 152 5.68 -13.48 -6.80
N LYS A 153 5.69 -14.72 -6.30
CA LYS A 153 5.46 -15.91 -7.12
C LYS A 153 4.14 -15.83 -7.90
N ARG A 154 3.07 -15.31 -7.29
CA ARG A 154 1.76 -15.14 -7.97
C ARG A 154 1.75 -14.07 -9.07
N GLN A 155 2.78 -13.22 -9.16
CA GLN A 155 2.90 -12.22 -10.23
C GLN A 155 3.58 -12.79 -11.49
N PHE A 156 4.20 -13.98 -11.39
CA PHE A 156 4.95 -14.64 -12.45
C PHE A 156 4.38 -16.03 -12.83
N VAL A 157 3.23 -16.41 -12.26
CA VAL A 157 2.47 -17.65 -12.56
C VAL A 157 1.09 -17.24 -13.03
#